data_AF-A0A6B2DKH3-F1
#
_entry.id   AF-A0A6B2DKH3-F1
#
_cell.length_a   1.000
_cell.length_b   1.000
_cell.length_c   1.000
_cell.angle_alpha   90.00
_cell.angle_beta   90.00
_cell.angle_gamma   90.00
#
_symmetry.space_group_name_H-M   'P 1'
#
loop_
_entity.id
_entity.type
_entity.pdbx_description
1 polymer ?
#
loop_
_entity_poly.entity_id
_entity_poly.type
_entity_poly.pdbx_seq_one_letter_code
_entity_poly.pdbx_strand_id
1 'polypeptide(L)'
;MTDSLTELVEFTQANSPFYRHLYAAATSPVRLADLPIIDQAEFWAANTLHDNRLLTGTPGDGVIFKTGGTTGKPRMSWYTADEWKDMCRTFATGLAPAGVRPGDRVANLYYVGELYASFIFTHNVLQEAPFDVLQLPIAGNSPLSFTVPALQDFAATVVAGFPTSLVELAQRVRETIGTLPAVRLLLFSGEPFYDDQRGTLAEAFPHATIKSIGYGSVDGGALGAPVAESDDVRVFRAFRPTRIIEVVDVETGRPIEEPGQPGRLLLTDLSRRLMPMIRYPLGDLGEWVDYGEGTYRLLGRADESARIGLVSLNLAPLRTAAAEATDAPIDGFQVVVRRSATGDQLILRIAADVPDRDRATRTVRAKISSMFPRFADQVAKGAIAPMAVEWVAPTSIVTNPRTGKALRLIDERPI
;
A
#
# COMPACT_ATOMS: atom_id res chain seq x y z
N MET A 1 6.58 16.91 -22.81
CA MET A 1 5.51 16.07 -22.22
C MET A 1 4.44 15.74 -23.24
N THR A 2 3.95 16.71 -24.03
CA THR A 2 2.91 16.48 -25.05
C THR A 2 3.32 15.46 -26.13
N ASP A 3 4.58 15.52 -26.59
CA ASP A 3 5.08 14.62 -27.64
C ASP A 3 5.17 13.17 -27.15
N SER A 4 5.72 12.94 -25.96
CA SER A 4 5.85 11.60 -25.36
C SER A 4 4.49 10.96 -25.03
N LEU A 5 3.50 11.76 -24.62
CA LEU A 5 2.14 11.27 -24.39
C LEU A 5 1.46 10.89 -25.70
N THR A 6 1.55 11.76 -26.71
CA THR A 6 0.96 11.51 -28.03
C THR A 6 1.57 10.25 -28.65
N GLU A 7 2.90 10.12 -28.59
CA GLU A 7 3.62 8.94 -29.07
C GLU A 7 3.16 7.65 -28.35
N LEU A 8 3.01 7.69 -27.02
CA LEU A 8 2.53 6.53 -26.26
C LEU A 8 1.09 6.15 -26.66
N VAL A 9 0.20 7.13 -26.82
CA VAL A 9 -1.19 6.87 -27.20
C VAL A 9 -1.29 6.28 -28.61
N GLU A 10 -0.56 6.83 -29.57
CA GLU A 10 -0.50 6.30 -30.94
C GLU A 10 0.10 4.87 -30.95
N PHE A 11 1.18 4.64 -30.19
CA PHE A 11 1.79 3.32 -30.03
C PHE A 11 0.79 2.30 -29.46
N THR A 12 0.06 2.67 -28.40
CA THR A 12 -0.89 1.76 -27.75
C THR A 12 -2.12 1.49 -28.61
N GLN A 13 -2.65 2.48 -29.34
CA GLN A 13 -3.72 2.28 -30.32
C GLN A 13 -3.33 1.28 -31.42
N ALA A 14 -2.09 1.39 -31.92
CA ALA A 14 -1.60 0.50 -32.96
C ALA A 14 -1.45 -0.95 -32.45
N ASN A 15 -0.96 -1.12 -31.23
CA ASN A 15 -0.44 -2.40 -30.76
C ASN A 15 -1.30 -3.13 -29.72
N SER A 16 -2.21 -2.45 -29.01
CA SER A 16 -3.08 -3.06 -28.00
C SER A 16 -4.55 -3.02 -28.42
N PRO A 17 -5.23 -4.16 -28.57
CA PRO A 17 -6.66 -4.20 -28.88
C PRO A 17 -7.53 -3.39 -27.90
N PHE A 18 -7.20 -3.42 -26.61
CA PHE A 18 -7.88 -2.65 -25.57
C PHE A 18 -7.77 -1.14 -25.84
N TYR A 19 -6.55 -0.63 -26.02
CA TYR A 19 -6.32 0.81 -26.23
C TYR A 19 -6.79 1.29 -27.60
N ARG A 20 -6.75 0.43 -28.63
CA ARG A 20 -7.34 0.72 -29.94
C ARG A 20 -8.83 1.05 -29.83
N HIS A 21 -9.57 0.31 -29.00
CA HIS A 21 -10.98 0.57 -28.75
C HIS A 21 -11.15 1.80 -27.85
N LEU A 22 -10.44 1.85 -26.72
CA LEU A 22 -10.56 2.91 -25.72
C LEU A 22 -10.28 4.30 -26.29
N TYR A 23 -9.29 4.40 -27.18
CA TYR A 23 -8.86 5.67 -27.76
C TYR A 23 -9.31 5.86 -29.20
N ALA A 24 -10.33 5.14 -29.69
CA ALA A 24 -10.80 5.26 -31.08
C ALA A 24 -11.19 6.70 -31.49
N ALA A 25 -11.59 7.54 -30.53
CA ALA A 25 -11.96 8.94 -30.74
C ALA A 25 -10.84 9.95 -30.37
N ALA A 26 -9.67 9.49 -29.92
CA ALA A 26 -8.57 10.37 -29.57
C ALA A 26 -7.98 11.03 -30.84
N THR A 27 -7.65 12.31 -30.74
CA THR A 27 -7.06 13.10 -31.85
C THR A 27 -5.68 13.60 -31.45
N SER A 28 -4.76 13.66 -32.41
CA SER A 28 -3.41 14.19 -32.21
C SER A 28 -3.37 15.71 -32.48
N PRO A 29 -2.67 16.52 -31.66
CA PRO A 29 -1.89 16.12 -30.48
C PRO A 29 -2.79 15.77 -29.28
N VAL A 30 -2.40 14.75 -28.53
CA VAL A 30 -3.19 14.24 -27.41
C VAL A 30 -2.95 15.09 -26.16
N ARG A 31 -4.03 15.50 -25.48
CA ARG A 31 -3.97 16.06 -24.13
C ARG A 31 -4.45 15.03 -23.13
N LEU A 32 -3.75 14.92 -21.99
CA LEU A 32 -4.07 13.92 -20.97
C LEU A 32 -5.53 14.04 -20.49
N ALA A 33 -6.00 15.25 -20.23
CA ALA A 33 -7.36 15.51 -19.75
C ALA A 33 -8.47 15.06 -20.71
N ASP A 34 -8.16 14.89 -22.01
CA ASP A 34 -9.13 14.43 -23.02
C ASP A 34 -9.24 12.89 -23.09
N LEU A 35 -8.30 12.17 -22.46
CA LEU A 35 -8.33 10.71 -22.42
C LEU A 35 -9.30 10.23 -21.34
N PRO A 36 -10.06 9.15 -21.57
CA PRO A 36 -10.90 8.57 -20.53
C PRO A 36 -10.04 8.02 -19.38
N ILE A 37 -10.57 8.10 -18.16
CA ILE A 37 -10.05 7.36 -17.02
C ILE A 37 -10.29 5.87 -17.28
N ILE A 38 -9.28 5.02 -17.06
CA ILE A 38 -9.43 3.58 -17.27
C ILE A 38 -10.45 3.00 -16.28
N ASP A 39 -11.42 2.24 -16.80
CA ASP A 39 -12.22 1.34 -15.98
C ASP A 39 -11.38 0.12 -15.58
N GLN A 40 -11.15 -0.06 -14.27
CA GLN A 40 -10.32 -1.16 -13.78
C GLN A 40 -10.92 -2.54 -14.06
N ALA A 41 -12.25 -2.69 -14.06
CA ALA A 41 -12.88 -3.98 -14.31
C ALA A 41 -12.68 -4.40 -15.77
N GLU A 42 -12.85 -3.48 -16.71
CA GLU A 42 -12.57 -3.72 -18.13
C GLU A 42 -11.08 -3.98 -18.39
N PHE A 43 -10.20 -3.18 -17.78
CA PHE A 43 -8.75 -3.35 -17.88
C PHE A 43 -8.30 -4.76 -17.42
N TRP A 44 -8.77 -5.19 -16.25
CA TRP A 44 -8.43 -6.51 -15.72
C TRP A 44 -9.16 -7.66 -16.43
N ALA A 45 -10.31 -7.40 -17.06
CA ALA A 45 -10.96 -8.37 -17.96
C ALA A 45 -10.20 -8.54 -19.29
N ALA A 46 -9.45 -7.53 -19.74
CA ALA A 46 -8.58 -7.60 -20.91
C ALA A 46 -7.20 -8.22 -20.61
N ASN A 47 -6.74 -8.16 -19.36
CA ASN A 47 -5.48 -8.78 -18.92
C ASN A 47 -5.70 -10.23 -18.47
N THR A 48 -5.64 -11.17 -19.41
CA THR A 48 -5.69 -12.60 -19.11
C THR A 48 -4.38 -13.29 -19.52
N LEU A 49 -4.15 -14.52 -19.06
CA LEU A 49 -2.94 -15.29 -19.40
C LEU A 49 -2.93 -15.82 -20.84
N HIS A 50 -4.10 -16.14 -21.39
CA HIS A 50 -4.22 -16.85 -22.67
C HIS A 50 -4.83 -15.98 -23.78
N ASP A 51 -5.64 -14.98 -23.42
CA ASP A 51 -6.26 -14.04 -24.35
C ASP A 51 -6.03 -12.62 -23.82
N ASN A 52 -4.76 -12.20 -23.82
CA ASN A 52 -4.41 -10.87 -23.34
C ASN A 52 -4.66 -9.85 -24.45
N ARG A 53 -5.64 -8.99 -24.24
CA ARG A 53 -6.02 -7.90 -25.16
C ARG A 53 -5.46 -6.55 -24.75
N LEU A 54 -4.78 -6.50 -23.60
CA LEU A 54 -4.20 -5.30 -23.03
C LEU A 54 -2.75 -5.08 -23.49
N LEU A 55 -1.93 -6.14 -23.53
CA LEU A 55 -0.51 -6.03 -23.88
C LEU A 55 -0.32 -5.48 -25.29
N THR A 56 0.76 -4.72 -25.50
CA THR A 56 1.14 -4.18 -26.82
C THR A 56 2.04 -5.12 -27.61
N GLY A 57 2.32 -6.32 -27.10
CA GLY A 57 3.22 -7.27 -27.71
C GLY A 57 3.30 -8.56 -26.92
N THR A 58 3.92 -9.58 -27.51
CA THR A 58 4.17 -10.86 -26.83
C THR A 58 5.37 -10.70 -25.88
N PRO A 59 5.22 -11.01 -24.57
CA PRO A 59 6.34 -10.99 -23.64
C PRO A 59 7.43 -11.98 -24.06
N GLY A 60 8.63 -11.48 -24.35
CA GLY A 60 9.81 -12.30 -24.70
C GLY A 60 10.91 -12.31 -23.63
N ASP A 61 10.85 -11.38 -22.68
CA ASP A 61 11.83 -11.15 -21.63
C ASP A 61 11.16 -10.54 -20.38
N GLY A 62 11.97 -10.26 -19.34
CA GLY A 62 11.54 -9.50 -18.17
C GLY A 62 10.92 -10.33 -17.04
N VAL A 63 9.90 -9.80 -16.38
CA VAL A 63 9.34 -10.36 -15.15
C VAL A 63 7.83 -10.18 -15.05
N ILE A 64 7.18 -11.16 -14.42
CA ILE A 64 5.72 -11.21 -14.25
C ILE A 64 5.40 -11.31 -12.76
N PHE A 65 4.44 -10.50 -12.31
CA PHE A 65 3.96 -10.53 -10.93
C PHE A 65 2.45 -10.65 -10.85
N LYS A 66 1.96 -11.28 -9.78
CA LYS A 66 0.56 -11.24 -9.35
C LYS A 66 0.34 -10.03 -8.46
N THR A 67 -0.71 -9.26 -8.73
CA THR A 67 -1.11 -8.18 -7.82
C THR A 67 -1.62 -8.74 -6.47
N GLY A 68 -1.68 -7.89 -5.46
CA GLY A 68 -2.05 -8.28 -4.08
C GLY A 68 -3.54 -8.53 -3.84
N GLY A 69 -4.42 -8.29 -4.83
CA GLY A 69 -5.87 -8.39 -4.67
C GLY A 69 -6.36 -9.81 -4.35
N THR A 70 -7.35 -9.91 -3.46
CA THR A 70 -7.87 -11.17 -2.88
C THR A 70 -9.10 -11.74 -3.61
N THR A 71 -9.54 -11.17 -4.73
CA THR A 71 -10.80 -11.58 -5.38
C THR A 71 -10.59 -12.30 -6.72
N GLY A 72 -10.70 -13.63 -6.69
CA GLY A 72 -11.02 -14.47 -7.84
C GLY A 72 -9.87 -14.70 -8.85
N LYS A 73 -9.80 -13.88 -9.90
CA LYS A 73 -8.91 -14.11 -11.05
C LYS A 73 -7.53 -13.47 -10.85
N PRO A 74 -6.43 -14.16 -11.21
CA PRO A 74 -5.08 -13.63 -11.04
C PRO A 74 -4.87 -12.43 -11.96
N ARG A 75 -4.74 -11.24 -11.38
CA ARG A 75 -4.34 -10.01 -12.06
C ARG A 75 -2.82 -10.00 -12.22
N MET A 76 -2.34 -9.95 -13.46
CA MET A 76 -0.90 -10.06 -13.78
C MET A 76 -0.32 -8.72 -14.21
N SER A 77 0.84 -8.36 -13.66
CA SER A 77 1.64 -7.21 -14.06
C SER A 77 2.86 -7.70 -14.83
N TRP A 78 3.02 -7.19 -16.05
CA TRP A 78 4.05 -7.59 -16.98
C TRP A 78 5.04 -6.44 -17.14
N TYR A 79 6.33 -6.77 -17.16
CA TYR A 79 7.42 -5.84 -17.41
C TYR A 79 8.42 -6.51 -18.33
N THR A 80 8.91 -5.81 -19.36
CA THR A 80 10.15 -6.22 -20.05
C THR A 80 11.35 -6.07 -19.09
N ALA A 81 12.51 -6.62 -19.44
CA ALA A 81 13.71 -6.48 -18.61
C ALA A 81 14.12 -5.00 -18.46
N ASP A 82 14.03 -4.24 -19.55
CA ASP A 82 14.37 -2.81 -19.56
C ASP A 82 13.36 -1.97 -18.76
N GLU A 83 12.05 -2.24 -18.88
CA GLU A 83 11.02 -1.54 -18.09
C GLU A 83 11.20 -1.80 -16.59
N TRP A 84 11.48 -3.05 -16.21
CA TRP A 84 11.74 -3.41 -14.83
C TRP A 84 12.98 -2.69 -14.27
N LYS A 85 14.05 -2.64 -15.06
CA LYS A 85 15.30 -1.97 -14.70
C LYS A 85 15.13 -0.46 -14.58
N ASP A 86 14.45 0.17 -15.54
CA ASP A 86 14.11 1.61 -15.51
C ASP A 86 13.31 1.96 -14.24
N MET A 87 12.31 1.14 -13.93
CA MET A 87 11.52 1.31 -12.72
C MET A 87 12.37 1.19 -11.45
N CYS A 88 13.25 0.18 -11.35
CA CYS A 88 14.12 0.01 -10.18
C CYS A 88 15.10 1.17 -10.02
N ARG A 89 15.71 1.64 -11.12
CA ARG A 89 16.61 2.81 -11.14
C ARG A 89 15.90 4.08 -10.70
N THR A 90 14.71 4.32 -11.26
CA THR A 90 13.90 5.48 -10.91
C THR A 90 13.57 5.48 -9.42
N PHE A 91 13.12 4.33 -8.89
CA PHE A 91 12.78 4.22 -7.48
C PHE A 91 14.01 4.30 -6.55
N ALA A 92 15.19 3.83 -7.00
CA ALA A 92 16.43 3.92 -6.24
C ALA A 92 16.86 5.37 -5.93
N THR A 93 16.44 6.34 -6.73
CA THR A 93 16.65 7.77 -6.43
C THR A 93 15.96 8.21 -5.13
N GLY A 94 14.92 7.50 -4.70
CA GLY A 94 14.21 7.72 -3.44
C GLY A 94 14.90 7.16 -2.20
N LEU A 95 15.97 6.37 -2.33
CA LEU A 95 16.65 5.73 -1.18
C LEU A 95 17.32 6.74 -0.26
N ALA A 96 18.04 7.74 -0.81
CA ALA A 96 18.65 8.80 -0.01
C ALA A 96 17.59 9.65 0.72
N PRO A 97 16.53 10.14 0.04
CA PRO A 97 15.40 10.80 0.72
C PRO A 97 14.71 9.93 1.78
N ALA A 98 14.68 8.61 1.60
CA ALA A 98 14.18 7.66 2.60
C ALA A 98 15.11 7.50 3.82
N GLY A 99 16.32 8.06 3.79
CA GLY A 99 17.29 8.04 4.89
C GLY A 99 18.36 6.95 4.80
N VAL A 100 18.43 6.20 3.68
CA VAL A 100 19.50 5.25 3.41
C VAL A 100 20.79 6.02 3.11
N ARG A 101 21.92 5.53 3.62
CA ARG A 101 23.24 6.17 3.53
C ARG A 101 24.29 5.19 2.99
N PRO A 102 25.40 5.70 2.42
CA PRO A 102 26.53 4.86 2.06
C PRO A 102 27.02 4.01 3.24
N GLY A 103 27.29 2.73 3.00
CA GLY A 103 27.74 1.76 3.99
C GLY A 103 26.63 1.10 4.80
N ASP A 104 25.35 1.43 4.57
CA ASP A 104 24.24 0.76 5.24
C ASP A 104 24.18 -0.74 4.92
N ARG A 105 23.72 -1.50 5.91
CA ARG A 105 23.53 -2.96 5.84
C ARG A 105 22.03 -3.20 5.93
N VAL A 106 21.40 -3.41 4.77
CA VAL A 106 19.94 -3.36 4.60
C VAL A 106 19.36 -4.76 4.63
N ALA A 107 18.66 -5.09 5.70
CA ALA A 107 17.83 -6.28 5.83
C ALA A 107 16.50 -6.11 5.11
N ASN A 108 16.31 -6.87 4.02
CA ASN A 108 15.07 -6.91 3.27
C ASN A 108 14.19 -8.04 3.81
N LEU A 109 13.12 -7.68 4.53
CA LEU A 109 12.13 -8.58 5.12
C LEU A 109 10.79 -8.55 4.38
N TYR A 110 10.76 -8.04 3.15
CA TYR A 110 9.60 -8.24 2.28
C TYR A 110 9.47 -9.71 1.84
N TYR A 111 8.29 -10.08 1.35
CA TYR A 111 7.98 -11.47 1.00
C TYR A 111 8.36 -11.76 -0.46
N VAL A 112 8.86 -12.99 -0.68
CA VAL A 112 9.37 -13.48 -1.98
C VAL A 112 8.69 -14.77 -2.39
N GLY A 113 8.63 -15.04 -3.69
CA GLY A 113 8.02 -16.23 -4.26
C GLY A 113 6.58 -16.00 -4.73
N GLU A 114 5.97 -17.04 -5.30
CA GLU A 114 4.56 -17.04 -5.76
C GLU A 114 4.16 -15.84 -6.65
N LEU A 115 5.12 -15.35 -7.45
CA LEU A 115 4.97 -14.16 -8.31
C LEU A 115 4.68 -12.87 -7.51
N TYR A 116 5.13 -12.77 -6.26
CA TYR A 116 4.98 -11.56 -5.45
C TYR A 116 6.21 -10.65 -5.56
N ALA A 117 5.98 -9.37 -5.85
CA ALA A 117 7.04 -8.45 -6.26
C ALA A 117 7.90 -7.89 -5.13
N SER A 118 7.33 -7.72 -3.93
CA SER A 118 7.88 -6.80 -2.92
C SER A 118 9.37 -7.02 -2.58
N PHE A 119 9.77 -8.27 -2.36
CA PHE A 119 11.17 -8.59 -2.08
C PHE A 119 12.07 -8.38 -3.28
N ILE A 120 11.69 -8.93 -4.45
CA ILE A 120 12.48 -8.83 -5.69
C ILE A 120 12.65 -7.37 -6.08
N PHE A 121 11.57 -6.60 -6.06
CA PHE A 121 11.56 -5.16 -6.31
C PHE A 121 12.55 -4.44 -5.39
N THR A 122 12.38 -4.58 -4.07
CA THR A 122 13.24 -3.87 -3.11
C THR A 122 14.71 -4.28 -3.26
N HIS A 123 14.98 -5.55 -3.50
CA HIS A 123 16.35 -6.03 -3.73
C HIS A 123 16.95 -5.42 -5.01
N ASN A 124 16.18 -5.37 -6.10
CA ASN A 124 16.63 -4.78 -7.37
C ASN A 124 16.82 -3.26 -7.25
N VAL A 125 15.96 -2.57 -6.51
CA VAL A 125 16.12 -1.14 -6.17
C VAL A 125 17.41 -0.89 -5.40
N LEU A 126 17.73 -1.74 -4.41
CA LEU A 126 18.98 -1.62 -3.66
C LEU A 126 20.22 -1.89 -4.53
N GLN A 127 20.12 -2.72 -5.57
CA GLN A 127 21.22 -2.94 -6.54
C GLN A 127 21.47 -1.72 -7.43
N GLU A 128 20.44 -0.91 -7.68
CA GLU A 128 20.55 0.34 -8.45
C GLU A 128 20.77 1.56 -7.54
N ALA A 129 21.08 1.35 -6.25
CA ALA A 129 21.38 2.43 -5.32
C ALA A 129 22.57 3.27 -5.83
N PRO A 130 22.50 4.61 -5.75
CA PRO A 130 23.58 5.48 -6.25
C PRO A 130 24.81 5.53 -5.33
N PHE A 131 24.84 4.69 -4.29
CA PHE A 131 25.90 4.60 -3.29
C PHE A 131 25.99 3.17 -2.75
N ASP A 132 27.13 2.84 -2.14
CA ASP A 132 27.38 1.50 -1.62
C ASP A 132 26.42 1.14 -0.49
N VAL A 133 25.71 0.02 -0.66
CA VAL A 133 24.90 -0.62 0.37
C VAL A 133 25.17 -2.11 0.39
N LEU A 134 25.21 -2.71 1.58
CA LEU A 134 25.28 -4.16 1.73
C LEU A 134 23.87 -4.70 1.88
N GLN A 135 23.49 -5.64 1.01
CA GLN A 135 22.14 -6.18 0.97
C GLN A 135 22.06 -7.50 1.73
N LEU A 136 21.12 -7.60 2.66
CA LEU A 136 20.84 -8.80 3.44
C LEU A 136 19.48 -9.38 2.98
N PRO A 137 19.46 -10.34 2.03
CA PRO A 137 18.26 -10.93 1.46
C PRO A 137 17.62 -11.96 2.39
N ILE A 138 17.13 -11.52 3.56
CA ILE A 138 16.59 -12.42 4.61
C ILE A 138 15.18 -12.92 4.25
N ALA A 139 14.36 -12.05 3.67
CA ALA A 139 12.95 -12.26 3.31
C ALA A 139 12.00 -12.48 4.51
N GLY A 140 10.77 -11.97 4.40
CA GLY A 140 9.76 -12.00 5.46
C GLY A 140 9.16 -13.39 5.74
N ASN A 141 9.34 -14.33 4.82
CA ASN A 141 8.96 -15.74 5.02
C ASN A 141 9.98 -16.53 5.85
N SER A 142 11.14 -15.95 6.20
CA SER A 142 12.10 -16.57 7.12
C SER A 142 11.59 -16.54 8.56
N PRO A 143 11.78 -17.63 9.34
CA PRO A 143 11.33 -17.67 10.72
C PRO A 143 12.07 -16.64 11.56
N LEU A 144 11.37 -15.99 12.51
CA LEU A 144 11.99 -14.95 13.34
C LEU A 144 13.15 -15.46 14.22
N SER A 145 13.17 -16.77 14.52
CA SER A 145 14.29 -17.44 15.20
C SER A 145 15.59 -17.46 14.37
N PHE A 146 15.50 -17.28 13.06
CA PHE A 146 16.64 -17.03 12.18
C PHE A 146 16.86 -15.53 11.96
N THR A 147 15.78 -14.78 11.72
CA THR A 147 15.86 -13.35 11.39
C THR A 147 16.55 -12.54 12.47
N VAL A 148 16.18 -12.71 13.75
CA VAL A 148 16.77 -11.89 14.83
C VAL A 148 18.27 -12.12 14.99
N PRO A 149 18.79 -13.37 15.10
CA PRO A 149 20.23 -13.61 15.08
C PRO A 149 20.93 -13.06 13.84
N ALA A 150 20.34 -13.23 12.65
CA ALA A 150 20.93 -12.70 11.41
C ALA A 150 21.08 -11.17 11.44
N LEU A 151 20.10 -10.43 11.99
CA LEU A 151 20.22 -8.99 12.15
C LEU A 151 21.37 -8.59 13.07
N GLN A 152 21.63 -9.37 14.13
CA GLN A 152 22.74 -9.15 15.06
C GLN A 152 24.09 -9.49 14.42
N ASP A 153 24.22 -10.70 13.89
CA ASP A 153 25.47 -11.23 13.32
C ASP A 153 25.95 -10.40 12.14
N PHE A 154 25.01 -9.98 11.29
CA PHE A 154 25.29 -9.08 10.19
C PHE A 154 25.21 -7.61 10.58
N ALA A 155 25.07 -7.24 11.86
CA ALA A 155 25.03 -5.84 12.32
C ALA A 155 24.18 -4.94 11.41
N ALA A 156 22.95 -5.36 11.14
CA ALA A 156 22.05 -4.64 10.22
C ALA A 156 21.80 -3.20 10.73
N THR A 157 21.91 -2.22 9.83
CA THR A 157 21.68 -0.81 10.15
C THR A 157 20.30 -0.33 9.66
N VAL A 158 19.73 -1.01 8.68
CA VAL A 158 18.42 -0.71 8.10
C VAL A 158 17.60 -2.01 8.02
N VAL A 159 16.33 -1.95 8.42
CA VAL A 159 15.38 -3.05 8.22
C VAL A 159 14.21 -2.55 7.37
N ALA A 160 13.97 -3.20 6.23
CA ALA A 160 12.89 -2.89 5.31
C ALA A 160 11.82 -3.99 5.33
N GLY A 161 10.54 -3.64 5.51
CA GLY A 161 9.46 -4.62 5.58
C GLY A 161 8.06 -4.01 5.53
N PHE A 162 7.03 -4.84 5.69
CA PHE A 162 5.67 -4.35 5.91
C PHE A 162 5.51 -3.87 7.36
N PRO A 163 4.76 -2.79 7.63
CA PRO A 163 4.46 -2.33 8.99
C PRO A 163 4.04 -3.46 9.94
N THR A 164 3.14 -4.37 9.52
CA THR A 164 2.77 -5.54 10.33
C THR A 164 3.97 -6.44 10.65
N SER A 165 4.80 -6.78 9.67
CA SER A 165 5.99 -7.62 9.89
C SER A 165 7.04 -6.95 10.76
N LEU A 166 7.19 -5.63 10.68
CA LEU A 166 8.11 -4.86 11.52
C LEU A 166 7.67 -4.86 12.99
N VAL A 167 6.36 -4.77 13.25
CA VAL A 167 5.79 -4.87 14.60
C VAL A 167 6.01 -6.28 15.17
N GLU A 168 5.76 -7.33 14.39
CA GLU A 168 6.00 -8.71 14.80
C GLU A 168 7.48 -8.95 15.13
N LEU A 169 8.39 -8.43 14.29
CA LEU A 169 9.82 -8.46 14.55
C LEU A 169 10.19 -7.71 15.84
N ALA A 170 9.63 -6.52 16.06
CA ALA A 170 9.90 -5.72 17.26
C ALA A 170 9.51 -6.48 18.53
N GLN A 171 8.35 -7.14 18.53
CA GLN A 171 7.91 -8.00 19.64
C GLN A 171 8.90 -9.14 19.89
N ARG A 172 9.30 -9.87 18.83
CA ARG A 172 10.29 -10.94 18.98
C ARG A 172 11.63 -10.42 19.51
N VAL A 173 12.10 -9.27 19.04
CA VAL A 173 13.34 -8.65 19.52
C VAL A 173 13.25 -8.37 21.02
N ARG A 174 12.15 -7.76 21.48
CA ARG A 174 11.91 -7.49 22.90
C ARG A 174 11.88 -8.75 23.76
N GLU A 175 11.19 -9.78 23.28
CA GLU A 175 11.06 -11.06 23.98
C GLU A 175 12.37 -11.83 24.10
N THR A 176 13.28 -11.67 23.13
CA THR A 176 14.48 -12.52 23.03
C THR A 176 15.77 -11.84 23.46
N ILE A 177 15.99 -10.60 23.02
CA ILE A 177 17.25 -9.88 23.19
C ILE A 177 17.06 -8.46 23.75
N GLY A 178 15.83 -8.07 24.04
CA GLY A 178 15.46 -6.74 24.53
C GLY A 178 15.42 -5.69 23.41
N THR A 179 16.57 -5.36 22.81
CA THR A 179 16.66 -4.29 21.79
C THR A 179 17.70 -4.57 20.71
N LEU A 180 17.55 -3.92 19.55
CA LEU A 180 18.51 -3.87 18.44
C LEU A 180 18.93 -2.43 18.15
N PRO A 181 19.84 -1.84 18.95
CA PRO A 181 20.22 -0.43 18.81
C PRO A 181 21.04 -0.13 17.55
N ALA A 182 21.64 -1.13 16.90
CA ALA A 182 22.37 -0.95 15.65
C ALA A 182 21.46 -0.54 14.47
N VAL A 183 20.17 -0.90 14.54
CA VAL A 183 19.18 -0.51 13.54
C VAL A 183 18.82 0.95 13.75
N ARG A 184 19.22 1.79 12.79
CA ARG A 184 18.98 3.25 12.79
C ARG A 184 17.83 3.69 11.88
N LEU A 185 17.32 2.78 11.04
CA LEU A 185 16.29 3.10 10.07
C LEU A 185 15.37 1.89 9.85
N LEU A 186 14.07 2.12 9.98
CA LEU A 186 13.02 1.19 9.57
C LEU A 186 12.36 1.75 8.30
N LEU A 187 12.43 0.98 7.22
CA LEU A 187 11.81 1.29 5.94
C LEU A 187 10.52 0.49 5.77
N PHE A 188 9.45 1.16 5.35
CA PHE A 188 8.18 0.49 5.07
C PHE A 188 7.58 0.86 3.70
N SER A 189 6.71 -0.01 3.20
CA SER A 189 5.93 0.18 1.99
C SER A 189 4.77 -0.81 1.97
N GLY A 190 3.85 -0.66 1.01
CA GLY A 190 2.83 -1.66 0.71
C GLY A 190 1.68 -1.78 1.72
N GLU A 191 1.82 -1.21 2.92
CA GLU A 191 0.73 -0.96 3.87
C GLU A 191 0.86 0.48 4.41
N PRO A 192 -0.26 1.14 4.73
CA PRO A 192 -0.26 2.34 5.55
C PRO A 192 0.45 2.11 6.89
N PHE A 193 1.29 3.05 7.25
CA PHE A 193 1.88 3.15 8.58
C PHE A 193 1.04 4.07 9.46
N TYR A 194 0.78 3.65 10.69
CA TYR A 194 -0.02 4.41 11.65
C TYR A 194 0.86 4.79 12.85
N ASP A 195 0.65 6.00 13.37
CA ASP A 195 1.49 6.53 14.46
C ASP A 195 1.35 5.72 15.76
N ASP A 196 0.23 5.01 15.95
CA ASP A 196 -0.01 4.06 17.05
C ASP A 196 0.98 2.89 17.08
N GLN A 197 1.70 2.61 15.99
CA GLN A 197 2.72 1.56 15.90
C GLN A 197 4.11 2.02 16.34
N ARG A 198 4.35 3.34 16.46
CA ARG A 198 5.68 3.90 16.76
C ARG A 198 6.22 3.45 18.11
N GLY A 199 5.35 3.35 19.12
CA GLY A 199 5.72 2.93 20.47
C GLY A 199 6.37 1.55 20.48
N THR A 200 5.70 0.56 19.91
CA THR A 200 6.20 -0.82 19.82
C THR A 200 7.53 -0.92 19.06
N LEU A 201 7.66 -0.17 17.96
CA LEU A 201 8.90 -0.14 17.19
C LEU A 201 10.05 0.52 17.97
N ALA A 202 9.79 1.62 18.69
CA ALA A 202 10.79 2.32 19.47
C ALA A 202 11.33 1.48 20.64
N GLU A 203 10.48 0.65 21.25
CA GLU A 203 10.89 -0.27 22.32
C GLU A 203 11.90 -1.32 21.85
N ALA A 204 11.83 -1.78 20.60
CA ALA A 204 12.78 -2.73 20.03
C ALA A 204 13.98 -2.06 19.33
N PHE A 205 13.75 -0.89 18.71
CA PHE A 205 14.71 -0.18 17.87
C PHE A 205 14.88 1.28 18.34
N PRO A 206 15.54 1.51 19.48
CA PRO A 206 15.52 2.80 20.18
C PRO A 206 16.18 3.96 19.42
N HIS A 207 16.95 3.68 18.36
CA HIS A 207 17.62 4.68 17.54
C HIS A 207 17.05 4.77 16.12
N ALA A 208 15.98 4.01 15.83
CA ALA A 208 15.44 3.95 14.49
C ALA A 208 14.53 5.12 14.17
N THR A 209 14.83 5.78 13.05
CA THR A 209 13.82 6.60 12.36
C THR A 209 12.93 5.68 11.52
N ILE A 210 11.65 6.01 11.40
CA ILE A 210 10.70 5.27 10.56
C ILE A 210 10.37 6.12 9.34
N LYS A 211 10.64 5.60 8.14
CA LYS A 211 10.37 6.27 6.86
C LYS A 211 9.74 5.28 5.89
N SER A 212 8.90 5.80 4.99
CA SER A 212 8.53 5.01 3.81
C SER A 212 9.75 4.89 2.89
N ILE A 213 9.95 3.76 2.23
CA ILE A 213 10.93 3.65 1.15
C ILE A 213 10.46 4.36 -0.15
N GLY A 214 9.15 4.63 -0.26
CA GLY A 214 8.52 5.23 -1.42
C GLY A 214 7.13 4.65 -1.68
N TYR A 215 6.37 5.32 -2.54
CA TYR A 215 5.07 4.85 -3.00
C TYR A 215 5.22 4.14 -4.35
N GLY A 216 4.66 2.94 -4.42
CA GLY A 216 4.64 2.13 -5.63
C GLY A 216 3.55 1.07 -5.56
N SER A 217 3.18 0.56 -6.72
CA SER A 217 2.27 -0.57 -6.84
C SER A 217 2.79 -1.57 -7.87
N VAL A 218 2.40 -2.84 -7.76
CA VAL A 218 2.90 -3.89 -8.67
C VAL A 218 2.42 -3.64 -10.10
N ASP A 219 1.21 -3.11 -10.22
CA ASP A 219 0.60 -2.67 -11.45
C ASP A 219 1.09 -1.28 -11.87
N GLY A 220 1.09 -0.26 -11.03
CA GLY A 220 1.48 1.11 -11.43
C GLY A 220 2.99 1.38 -11.47
N GLY A 221 3.80 0.50 -10.91
CA GLY A 221 5.25 0.68 -10.80
C GLY A 221 5.66 1.71 -9.75
N ALA A 222 6.68 2.52 -10.06
CA ALA A 222 7.19 3.58 -9.19
C ALA A 222 6.31 4.84 -9.27
N LEU A 223 5.76 5.31 -8.15
CA LEU A 223 4.76 6.39 -8.11
C LEU A 223 5.28 7.65 -7.44
N GLY A 224 6.11 7.53 -6.40
CA GLY A 224 6.76 8.68 -5.79
C GLY A 224 7.84 8.34 -4.77
N ALA A 225 8.84 9.21 -4.68
CA ALA A 225 9.89 9.16 -3.68
C ALA A 225 9.43 9.82 -2.37
N PRO A 226 9.92 9.37 -1.20
CA PRO A 226 9.72 10.10 0.05
C PRO A 226 10.30 11.52 -0.04
N VAL A 227 9.69 12.45 0.68
CA VAL A 227 10.20 13.82 0.82
C VAL A 227 11.04 13.89 2.10
N ALA A 228 12.34 14.13 1.95
CA ALA A 228 13.32 14.02 3.04
C ALA A 228 13.01 15.01 4.19
N GLU A 229 12.63 16.23 3.81
CA GLU A 229 12.27 17.36 4.64
C GLU A 229 10.88 17.25 5.29
N SER A 230 10.08 16.23 4.94
CA SER A 230 8.76 15.99 5.52
C SER A 230 8.80 15.00 6.68
N ASP A 231 8.18 15.38 7.80
CA ASP A 231 7.91 14.47 8.92
C ASP A 231 6.69 13.57 8.67
N ASP A 232 5.81 13.95 7.74
CA ASP A 232 4.67 13.13 7.32
C ASP A 232 5.15 12.04 6.34
N VAL A 233 5.18 10.80 6.83
CA VAL A 233 5.62 9.61 6.08
C VAL A 233 4.69 9.20 4.93
N ARG A 234 3.57 9.92 4.75
CA ARG A 234 2.61 9.74 3.66
C ARG A 234 2.80 10.71 2.51
N VAL A 235 3.78 11.62 2.61
CA VAL A 235 4.07 12.63 1.59
C VAL A 235 5.13 12.13 0.63
N PHE A 236 4.81 12.16 -0.65
CA PHE A 236 5.66 11.68 -1.74
C PHE A 236 5.79 12.73 -2.84
N ARG A 237 6.93 12.73 -3.52
CA ARG A 237 7.16 13.51 -4.75
C ARG A 237 7.10 12.57 -5.95
N ALA A 238 6.27 12.89 -6.93
CA ALA A 238 6.13 12.08 -8.14
C ALA A 238 7.45 11.97 -8.92
N PHE A 239 7.71 10.81 -9.53
CA PHE A 239 8.87 10.59 -10.40
C PHE A 239 8.66 11.24 -11.79
N ARG A 240 8.64 12.57 -11.82
CA ARG A 240 8.49 13.36 -13.06
C ARG A 240 9.80 13.35 -13.88
N PRO A 241 9.71 13.50 -15.21
CA PRO A 241 8.50 13.71 -16.01
C PRO A 241 7.81 12.42 -16.48
N THR A 242 8.35 11.23 -16.20
CA THR A 242 7.88 9.96 -16.77
C THR A 242 6.71 9.33 -16.00
N ARG A 243 6.45 9.75 -14.75
CA ARG A 243 5.31 9.34 -13.94
C ARG A 243 4.44 10.55 -13.64
N ILE A 244 3.30 10.63 -14.32
CA ILE A 244 2.32 11.69 -14.15
C ILE A 244 1.27 11.19 -13.16
N ILE A 245 1.18 11.88 -12.02
CA ILE A 245 0.12 11.65 -11.03
C ILE A 245 -0.95 12.71 -11.22
N GLU A 246 -2.21 12.29 -11.25
CA GLU A 246 -3.37 13.18 -11.19
C GLU A 246 -4.13 12.92 -9.88
N VAL A 247 -4.64 13.98 -9.26
CA VAL A 247 -5.70 13.90 -8.24
C VAL A 247 -6.99 14.31 -8.95
N VAL A 248 -8.01 13.45 -8.92
CA VAL A 248 -9.31 13.76 -9.54
C VAL A 248 -10.44 13.62 -8.53
N ASP A 249 -11.47 14.45 -8.68
CA ASP A 249 -12.69 14.35 -7.88
C ASP A 249 -13.37 12.97 -8.10
N VAL A 250 -13.80 12.35 -7.00
CA VAL A 250 -14.25 10.95 -7.00
C VAL A 250 -15.59 10.78 -7.73
N GLU A 251 -16.44 11.80 -7.74
CA GLU A 251 -17.78 11.75 -8.35
C GLU A 251 -17.77 12.23 -9.80
N THR A 252 -17.05 13.32 -10.07
CA THR A 252 -17.07 14.02 -11.35
C THR A 252 -15.89 13.66 -12.26
N GLY A 253 -14.83 13.06 -11.73
CA GLY A 253 -13.61 12.73 -12.48
C GLY A 253 -12.79 13.94 -12.94
N ARG A 254 -13.12 15.16 -12.47
CA ARG A 254 -12.42 16.39 -12.84
C ARG A 254 -11.09 16.51 -12.11
N PRO A 255 -10.02 17.01 -12.77
CA PRO A 255 -8.74 17.27 -12.10
C PRO A 255 -8.88 18.24 -10.92
N ILE A 256 -8.15 17.94 -9.86
CA ILE A 256 -7.96 18.78 -8.69
C ILE A 256 -6.50 19.25 -8.71
N GLU A 257 -6.29 20.56 -8.68
CA GLU A 257 -4.96 21.18 -8.56
C GLU A 257 -4.78 21.91 -7.21
N GLU A 258 -5.88 22.14 -6.48
CA GLU A 258 -5.88 22.81 -5.18
C GLU A 258 -5.21 21.93 -4.11
N PRO A 259 -4.17 22.43 -3.41
CA PRO A 259 -3.58 21.71 -2.29
C PRO A 259 -4.58 21.43 -1.17
N GLY A 260 -4.51 20.24 -0.60
CA GLY A 260 -5.36 19.81 0.52
C GLY A 260 -6.78 19.39 0.14
N GLN A 261 -7.16 19.43 -1.14
CA GLN A 261 -8.43 18.87 -1.60
C GLN A 261 -8.27 17.36 -1.91
N PRO A 262 -8.97 16.46 -1.20
CA PRO A 262 -8.89 15.02 -1.45
C PRO A 262 -9.50 14.60 -2.78
N GLY A 263 -8.89 13.63 -3.43
CA GLY A 263 -9.39 12.99 -4.63
C GLY A 263 -8.80 11.60 -4.85
N ARG A 264 -9.23 10.95 -5.92
CA ARG A 264 -8.69 9.67 -6.40
C ARG A 264 -7.36 9.92 -7.11
N LEU A 265 -6.37 9.08 -6.83
CA LEU A 265 -5.10 9.11 -7.55
C LEU A 265 -5.17 8.30 -8.84
N LEU A 266 -4.74 8.94 -9.93
CA LEU A 266 -4.51 8.29 -11.23
C LEU A 266 -3.03 8.34 -11.59
N LEU A 267 -2.60 7.35 -12.36
CA LEU A 267 -1.26 7.27 -12.92
C LEU A 267 -1.31 7.31 -14.45
N THR A 268 -0.40 8.09 -15.04
CA THR A 268 0.10 7.86 -16.40
C THR A 268 1.60 7.61 -16.38
N ASP A 269 2.00 6.44 -16.87
CA ASP A 269 3.38 6.00 -16.98
C ASP A 269 3.83 6.13 -18.44
N LEU A 270 4.76 7.05 -18.70
CA LEU A 270 5.28 7.31 -20.04
C LEU A 270 6.42 6.36 -20.47
N SER A 271 6.98 5.56 -19.56
CA SER A 271 8.08 4.64 -19.89
C SER A 271 7.61 3.19 -20.08
N ARG A 272 6.42 2.84 -19.60
CA ARG A 272 5.89 1.49 -19.70
C ARG A 272 5.05 1.27 -20.95
N ARG A 273 5.55 0.40 -21.83
CA ARG A 273 4.99 0.09 -23.14
C ARG A 273 4.34 -1.28 -23.20
N LEU A 274 4.91 -2.34 -22.62
CA LEU A 274 4.38 -3.70 -22.73
C LEU A 274 2.97 -3.82 -22.14
N MET A 275 2.78 -3.24 -20.95
CA MET A 275 1.49 -3.13 -20.26
C MET A 275 1.26 -1.66 -19.89
N PRO A 276 0.79 -0.83 -20.85
CA PRO A 276 0.66 0.61 -20.65
C PRO A 276 -0.31 0.95 -19.52
N MET A 277 0.00 2.01 -18.77
CA MET A 277 -0.83 2.58 -17.71
C MET A 277 -1.07 4.05 -18.01
N ILE A 278 -2.26 4.41 -18.51
CA ILE A 278 -2.59 5.77 -18.94
C ILE A 278 -3.91 6.18 -18.28
N ARG A 279 -3.88 7.21 -17.44
CA ARG A 279 -4.97 7.59 -16.52
C ARG A 279 -5.54 6.41 -15.74
N TYR A 280 -4.66 5.52 -15.30
CA TYR A 280 -5.01 4.30 -14.57
C TYR A 280 -5.34 4.64 -13.10
N PRO A 281 -6.53 4.29 -12.59
CA PRO A 281 -6.85 4.46 -11.18
C PRO A 281 -5.95 3.60 -10.29
N LEU A 282 -5.30 4.18 -9.29
CA LEU A 282 -4.44 3.43 -8.36
C LEU A 282 -5.23 2.72 -7.24
N GLY A 283 -6.50 3.09 -7.07
CA GLY A 283 -7.36 2.63 -5.97
C GLY A 283 -7.07 3.30 -4.63
N ASP A 284 -6.21 4.32 -4.63
CA ASP A 284 -5.84 5.13 -3.47
C ASP A 284 -6.41 6.55 -3.58
N LEU A 285 -6.69 7.15 -2.43
CA LEU A 285 -7.01 8.57 -2.27
C LEU A 285 -5.75 9.35 -1.93
N GLY A 286 -5.67 10.56 -2.43
CA GLY A 286 -4.63 11.49 -2.11
C GLY A 286 -5.05 12.93 -2.32
N GLU A 287 -4.18 13.84 -1.94
CA GLU A 287 -4.35 15.28 -2.11
C GLU A 287 -3.01 15.90 -2.45
N TRP A 288 -3.01 17.03 -3.16
CA TRP A 288 -1.78 17.77 -3.39
C TRP A 288 -1.31 18.42 -2.09
N VAL A 289 -0.01 18.32 -1.84
CA VAL A 289 0.70 19.20 -0.88
C VAL A 289 1.25 20.40 -1.65
N ASP A 290 1.84 20.12 -2.81
CA ASP A 290 2.29 21.12 -3.78
C ASP A 290 2.09 20.54 -5.18
N TYR A 291 1.13 21.10 -5.92
CA TYR A 291 0.80 20.64 -7.28
C TYR A 291 1.93 20.90 -8.29
N GLY A 292 2.59 22.06 -8.17
CA GLY A 292 3.67 22.48 -9.08
C GLY A 292 4.87 21.53 -8.99
N GLU A 293 5.28 21.20 -7.77
CA GLU A 293 6.37 20.25 -7.49
C GLU A 293 5.95 18.78 -7.64
N GLY A 294 4.65 18.51 -7.85
CA GLY A 294 4.12 17.15 -7.91
C GLY A 294 4.26 16.40 -6.59
N THR A 295 4.15 17.11 -5.47
CA THR A 295 4.21 16.56 -4.12
C THR A 295 2.79 16.33 -3.61
N TYR A 296 2.47 15.11 -3.21
CA TYR A 296 1.13 14.69 -2.79
C TYR A 296 1.18 13.86 -1.51
N ARG A 297 0.06 13.82 -0.79
CA ARG A 297 -0.14 13.03 0.43
C ARG A 297 -1.08 11.88 0.14
N LEU A 298 -0.72 10.66 0.56
CA LEU A 298 -1.62 9.51 0.54
C LEU A 298 -2.58 9.57 1.74
N LEU A 299 -3.86 9.38 1.46
CA LEU A 299 -4.94 9.38 2.47
C LEU A 299 -5.48 7.97 2.77
N GLY A 300 -5.09 6.98 1.97
CA GLY A 300 -5.49 5.58 2.12
C GLY A 300 -6.20 5.05 0.88
N ARG A 301 -6.90 3.92 1.02
CA ARG A 301 -7.61 3.26 -0.07
C ARG A 301 -8.99 3.88 -0.29
N ALA A 302 -9.38 4.07 -1.55
CA ALA A 302 -10.72 4.58 -1.90
C ALA A 302 -11.83 3.56 -1.61
N ASP A 303 -11.56 2.27 -1.81
CA ASP A 303 -12.58 1.20 -1.80
C ASP A 303 -12.49 0.24 -0.61
N GLU A 304 -11.72 0.56 0.44
CA GLU A 304 -11.64 -0.26 1.67
C GLU A 304 -12.77 0.13 2.64
N SER A 305 -13.90 -0.55 2.53
CA SER A 305 -15.03 -0.41 3.47
C SER A 305 -15.59 -1.77 3.90
N ALA A 306 -15.95 -1.88 5.18
CA ALA A 306 -16.76 -2.98 5.69
C ALA A 306 -18.23 -2.74 5.37
N ARG A 307 -18.88 -3.70 4.70
CA ARG A 307 -20.31 -3.64 4.40
C ARG A 307 -21.10 -4.46 5.41
N ILE A 308 -22.01 -3.80 6.13
CA ILE A 308 -22.87 -4.43 7.14
C ILE A 308 -24.30 -3.91 7.02
N GLY A 309 -25.25 -4.81 6.73
CA GLY A 309 -26.59 -4.42 6.32
C GLY A 309 -26.56 -3.46 5.12
N LEU A 310 -27.18 -2.29 5.27
CA LEU A 310 -27.22 -1.22 4.26
C LEU A 310 -26.14 -0.14 4.45
N VAL A 311 -25.15 -0.38 5.33
CA VAL A 311 -24.12 0.61 5.69
C VAL A 311 -22.75 0.15 5.19
N SER A 312 -21.97 1.09 4.69
CA SER A 312 -20.57 0.92 4.34
C SER A 312 -19.72 1.77 5.29
N LEU A 313 -18.75 1.17 5.97
CA LEU A 313 -17.86 1.85 6.91
C LEU A 313 -16.42 1.78 6.40
N ASN A 314 -15.82 2.93 6.12
CA ASN A 314 -14.40 3.00 5.73
C ASN A 314 -13.51 2.49 6.87
N LEU A 315 -12.49 1.71 6.54
CA LEU A 315 -11.67 1.04 7.56
C LEU A 315 -10.75 2.00 8.33
N ALA A 316 -10.22 3.04 7.68
CA ALA A 316 -9.25 3.96 8.31
C ALA A 316 -9.83 4.76 9.50
N PRO A 317 -11.05 5.34 9.42
CA PRO A 317 -11.67 5.95 10.59
C PRO A 317 -11.92 4.97 11.74
N LEU A 318 -12.21 3.69 11.45
CA LEU A 318 -12.41 2.67 12.50
C LEU A 318 -11.12 2.42 13.29
N ARG A 319 -9.95 2.38 12.61
CA ARG A 319 -8.66 2.29 13.30
C ARG A 319 -8.34 3.56 14.08
N THR A 320 -8.63 4.73 13.52
CA THR A 320 -8.43 6.01 14.22
C THR A 320 -9.23 6.06 15.52
N ALA A 321 -10.50 5.64 15.48
CA ALA A 321 -11.34 5.53 16.67
C ALA A 321 -10.78 4.57 17.74
N ALA A 322 -10.13 3.49 17.32
CA ALA A 322 -9.45 2.55 18.20
C ALA A 322 -8.19 3.14 18.83
N ALA A 323 -7.34 3.79 18.02
CA ALA A 323 -6.11 4.43 18.48
C ALA A 323 -6.40 5.56 19.49
N GLU A 324 -7.41 6.39 19.25
CA GLU A 324 -7.78 7.48 20.16
C GLU A 324 -8.48 6.99 21.45
N ALA A 325 -8.80 5.71 21.58
CA ALA A 325 -9.49 5.16 22.74
C ALA A 325 -8.54 4.61 23.82
N THR A 326 -7.23 4.57 23.55
CA THR A 326 -6.22 4.05 24.47
C THR A 326 -4.88 4.74 24.24
N ASP A 327 -4.08 4.87 25.30
CA ASP A 327 -2.69 5.33 25.19
C ASP A 327 -1.72 4.17 24.89
N ALA A 328 -2.21 2.93 24.87
CA ALA A 328 -1.41 1.76 24.55
C ALA A 328 -1.13 1.69 23.03
N PRO A 329 0.09 1.31 22.61
CA PRO A 329 0.38 1.03 21.21
C PRO A 329 -0.56 -0.03 20.63
N ILE A 330 -0.97 0.18 19.38
CA ILE A 330 -1.76 -0.82 18.63
C ILE A 330 -0.82 -1.62 17.73
N ASP A 331 -0.60 -2.86 18.12
CA ASP A 331 0.25 -3.82 17.42
C ASP A 331 -0.46 -4.43 16.21
N GLY A 332 -1.78 -4.41 16.19
CA GLY A 332 -2.57 -4.99 15.12
C GLY A 332 -4.03 -4.59 15.15
N PHE A 333 -4.62 -4.50 13.95
CA PHE A 333 -6.00 -4.07 13.78
C PHE A 333 -6.64 -4.79 12.60
N GLN A 334 -7.80 -5.40 12.80
CA GLN A 334 -8.62 -5.99 11.74
C GLN A 334 -10.09 -5.66 11.95
N VAL A 335 -10.80 -5.45 10.85
CA VAL A 335 -12.26 -5.39 10.86
C VAL A 335 -12.78 -6.76 10.46
N VAL A 336 -13.67 -7.33 11.26
CA VAL A 336 -14.29 -8.62 11.01
C VAL A 336 -15.80 -8.41 10.91
N VAL A 337 -16.41 -8.95 9.86
CA VAL A 337 -17.86 -9.02 9.71
C VAL A 337 -18.27 -10.47 9.93
N ARG A 338 -19.16 -10.71 10.89
CA ARG A 338 -19.60 -12.06 11.27
C ARG A 338 -21.12 -12.09 11.43
N ARG A 339 -21.76 -13.21 11.10
CA ARG A 339 -23.18 -13.44 11.45
C ARG A 339 -23.27 -13.81 12.93
N SER A 340 -23.94 -12.97 13.72
CA SER A 340 -24.28 -13.25 15.12
C SER A 340 -25.72 -13.75 15.24
N ALA A 341 -26.13 -14.15 16.45
CA ALA A 341 -27.50 -14.55 16.75
C ALA A 341 -28.54 -13.44 16.48
N THR A 342 -28.13 -12.17 16.53
CA THR A 342 -29.01 -11.01 16.39
C THR A 342 -28.83 -10.28 15.04
N GLY A 343 -28.10 -10.86 14.10
CA GLY A 343 -27.85 -10.29 12.77
C GLY A 343 -26.36 -10.17 12.43
N ASP A 344 -26.06 -9.55 11.29
CA ASP A 344 -24.67 -9.23 10.93
C ASP A 344 -24.06 -8.31 11.98
N GLN A 345 -22.81 -8.60 12.38
CA GLN A 345 -22.08 -7.90 13.43
C GLN A 345 -20.73 -7.39 12.89
N LEU A 346 -20.43 -6.13 13.21
CA LEU A 346 -19.12 -5.52 12.99
C LEU A 346 -18.26 -5.78 14.23
N ILE A 347 -17.07 -6.33 14.05
CA ILE A 347 -16.14 -6.64 15.12
C ILE A 347 -14.82 -5.93 14.82
N LEU A 348 -14.32 -5.14 15.77
CA LEU A 348 -12.96 -4.60 15.72
C LEU A 348 -12.04 -5.49 16.52
N ARG A 349 -11.18 -6.23 15.84
CA ARG A 349 -10.14 -7.05 16.46
C ARG A 349 -8.88 -6.20 16.63
N ILE A 350 -8.47 -5.97 17.88
CA ILE A 350 -7.39 -5.05 18.23
C ILE A 350 -6.35 -5.81 19.05
N ALA A 351 -5.11 -5.84 18.57
CA ALA A 351 -3.97 -6.32 19.34
C ALA A 351 -3.30 -5.13 20.02
N ALA A 352 -3.45 -5.03 21.34
CA ALA A 352 -2.85 -4.00 22.18
C ALA A 352 -2.87 -4.46 23.65
N ASP A 353 -1.85 -4.09 24.41
CA ASP A 353 -1.81 -4.31 25.86
C ASP A 353 -2.49 -3.14 26.60
N VAL A 354 -3.82 -3.20 26.67
CA VAL A 354 -4.64 -2.14 27.27
C VAL A 354 -4.97 -2.46 28.74
N PRO A 355 -4.63 -1.57 29.71
CA PRO A 355 -4.90 -1.81 31.13
C PRO A 355 -6.39 -1.90 31.49
N ASP A 356 -7.24 -1.08 30.87
CA ASP A 356 -8.70 -1.05 31.08
C ASP A 356 -9.44 -1.27 29.76
N ARG A 357 -9.61 -2.55 29.41
CA ARG A 357 -10.27 -2.98 28.18
C ARG A 357 -11.75 -2.58 28.13
N ASP A 358 -12.43 -2.47 29.26
CA ASP A 358 -13.85 -2.13 29.32
C ASP A 358 -14.08 -0.64 29.03
N ARG A 359 -13.27 0.23 29.62
CA ARG A 359 -13.28 1.67 29.31
C ARG A 359 -12.89 1.92 27.85
N ALA A 360 -11.83 1.28 27.37
CA ALA A 360 -11.41 1.43 25.97
C ALA A 360 -12.52 0.97 25.01
N THR A 361 -13.13 -0.20 25.25
CA THR A 361 -14.24 -0.73 24.45
C THR A 361 -15.43 0.24 24.40
N ARG A 362 -15.83 0.82 25.53
CA ARG A 362 -16.91 1.83 25.56
C ARG A 362 -16.56 3.07 24.75
N THR A 363 -15.32 3.54 24.84
CA THR A 363 -14.83 4.71 24.11
C THR A 363 -14.82 4.48 22.61
N VAL A 364 -14.30 3.33 22.14
CA VAL A 364 -14.34 2.91 20.74
C VAL A 364 -15.77 2.90 20.21
N ARG A 365 -16.68 2.24 20.92
CA ARG A 365 -18.11 2.15 20.53
C ARG A 365 -18.75 3.53 20.41
N ALA A 366 -18.51 4.41 21.38
CA ALA A 366 -19.05 5.78 21.37
C ALA A 366 -18.52 6.59 20.18
N LYS A 367 -17.20 6.55 19.94
CA LYS A 367 -16.55 7.23 18.81
C LYS A 367 -17.09 6.75 17.47
N ILE A 368 -17.19 5.44 17.25
CA ILE A 368 -17.71 4.90 15.99
C ILE A 368 -19.19 5.23 15.81
N SER A 369 -20.00 5.15 16.87
CA SER A 369 -21.42 5.55 16.79
C SER A 369 -21.58 7.02 16.40
N SER A 370 -20.68 7.88 16.88
CA SER A 370 -20.64 9.29 16.51
C SER A 370 -20.16 9.52 15.07
N MET A 371 -19.12 8.81 14.63
CA MET A 371 -18.57 8.95 13.27
C MET A 371 -19.50 8.37 12.20
N PHE A 372 -20.28 7.35 12.56
CA PHE A 372 -21.17 6.64 11.64
C PHE A 372 -22.61 6.63 12.19
N PRO A 373 -23.34 7.77 12.17
CA PRO A 373 -24.70 7.85 12.71
C PRO A 373 -25.67 6.86 12.06
N ARG A 374 -25.52 6.59 10.75
CA ARG A 374 -26.32 5.59 10.04
C ARG A 374 -26.07 4.18 10.56
N PHE A 375 -24.85 3.83 10.96
CA PHE A 375 -24.56 2.55 11.60
C PHE A 375 -25.28 2.45 12.95
N ALA A 376 -25.17 3.49 13.79
CA ALA A 376 -25.83 3.53 15.09
C ALA A 376 -27.36 3.40 14.98
N ASP A 377 -27.97 4.07 14.00
CA ASP A 377 -29.41 3.98 13.69
C ASP A 377 -29.84 2.55 13.31
N GLN A 378 -29.06 1.85 12.47
CA GLN A 378 -29.35 0.45 12.10
C GLN A 378 -29.24 -0.51 13.29
N VAL A 379 -28.27 -0.29 14.20
CA VAL A 379 -28.16 -1.05 15.46
C VAL A 379 -29.38 -0.79 16.34
N ALA A 380 -29.79 0.47 16.51
CA ALA A 380 -30.93 0.85 17.34
C ALA A 380 -32.26 0.25 16.82
N LYS A 381 -32.40 0.11 15.51
CA LYS A 381 -33.55 -0.54 14.84
C LYS A 381 -33.52 -2.07 14.89
N GLY A 382 -32.44 -2.67 15.40
CA GLY A 382 -32.24 -4.12 15.39
C GLY A 382 -32.02 -4.72 14.00
N ALA A 383 -31.70 -3.90 12.99
CA ALA A 383 -31.43 -4.36 11.62
C ALA A 383 -30.05 -5.02 11.49
N ILE A 384 -29.12 -4.65 12.36
CA ILE A 384 -27.78 -5.24 12.49
C ILE A 384 -27.45 -5.39 13.98
N ALA A 385 -26.53 -6.29 14.31
CA ALA A 385 -26.11 -6.53 15.68
C ALA A 385 -25.20 -5.38 16.19
N PRO A 386 -25.23 -5.07 17.51
CA PRO A 386 -24.29 -4.12 18.09
C PRO A 386 -22.84 -4.54 17.87
N MET A 387 -21.96 -3.57 17.57
CA MET A 387 -20.55 -3.88 17.30
C MET A 387 -19.86 -4.52 18.51
N ALA A 388 -18.85 -5.35 18.26
CA ALA A 388 -17.96 -5.89 19.29
C ALA A 388 -16.53 -5.36 19.13
N VAL A 389 -15.78 -5.38 20.23
CA VAL A 389 -14.35 -5.17 20.24
C VAL A 389 -13.72 -6.44 20.81
N GLU A 390 -12.86 -7.09 20.04
CA GLU A 390 -12.09 -8.26 20.43
C GLU A 390 -10.65 -7.84 20.71
N TRP A 391 -10.25 -7.76 21.99
CA TRP A 391 -8.86 -7.55 22.36
C TRP A 391 -8.10 -8.85 22.27
N VAL A 392 -7.11 -8.92 21.38
CA VAL A 392 -6.40 -10.17 21.04
C VAL A 392 -4.90 -10.05 21.22
N ALA A 393 -4.21 -11.20 21.20
CA ALA A 393 -2.76 -11.20 21.05
C ALA A 393 -2.37 -10.79 19.62
N PRO A 394 -1.19 -10.18 19.40
CA PRO A 394 -0.66 -9.85 18.08
C PRO A 394 -0.64 -11.04 17.11
N THR A 395 -0.34 -12.24 17.61
CA THR A 395 -0.34 -13.49 16.82
C THR A 395 -1.71 -13.91 16.29
N SER A 396 -2.80 -13.32 16.79
CA SER A 396 -4.16 -13.58 16.34
C SER A 396 -4.59 -12.69 15.17
N ILE A 397 -3.72 -11.78 14.72
CA ILE A 397 -3.94 -10.95 13.53
C ILE A 397 -3.67 -11.81 12.30
N VAL A 398 -4.72 -12.04 11.51
CA VAL A 398 -4.63 -12.91 10.33
C VAL A 398 -3.88 -12.20 9.21
N THR A 399 -2.82 -12.81 8.72
CA THR A 399 -2.07 -12.33 7.56
C THR A 399 -2.34 -13.20 6.33
N ASN A 400 -2.09 -12.64 5.15
CA ASN A 400 -2.03 -13.42 3.92
C ASN A 400 -0.68 -14.17 3.88
N PRO A 401 -0.65 -15.50 3.80
CA PRO A 401 0.61 -16.26 3.86
C PRO A 401 1.57 -15.96 2.70
N ARG A 402 1.03 -15.60 1.52
CA ARG A 402 1.84 -15.26 0.34
C ARG A 402 2.52 -13.90 0.46
N THR A 403 1.78 -12.91 0.97
CA THR A 403 2.25 -11.52 0.97
C THR A 403 2.76 -11.05 2.32
N GLY A 404 2.46 -11.78 3.41
CA GLY A 404 2.74 -11.39 4.78
C GLY A 404 1.83 -10.30 5.34
N LYS A 405 1.01 -9.68 4.50
CA LYS A 405 0.23 -8.49 4.88
C LYS A 405 -0.95 -8.86 5.76
N ALA A 406 -1.26 -8.01 6.73
CA ALA A 406 -2.47 -8.16 7.54
C ALA A 406 -3.73 -8.06 6.67
N LEU A 407 -4.66 -9.00 6.84
CA LEU A 407 -6.00 -8.88 6.24
C LEU A 407 -6.76 -7.78 6.98
N ARG A 408 -7.07 -6.68 6.30
CA ARG A 408 -7.71 -5.52 6.93
C ARG A 408 -9.20 -5.73 7.21
N LEU A 409 -9.86 -6.47 6.33
CA LEU A 409 -11.26 -6.85 6.41
C LEU A 409 -11.39 -8.37 6.23
N ILE A 410 -12.09 -9.02 7.15
CA ILE A 410 -12.43 -10.44 7.08
C ILE A 410 -13.94 -10.56 7.10
N ASP A 411 -14.50 -11.25 6.11
CA ASP A 411 -15.94 -11.58 6.09
C ASP A 411 -16.10 -13.07 6.43
N GLU A 412 -16.59 -13.33 7.64
CA GLU A 412 -16.85 -14.67 8.20
C GLU A 412 -18.33 -15.05 8.10
N ARG A 413 -19.15 -14.28 7.37
CA ARG A 413 -20.55 -14.63 7.15
C ARG A 413 -20.63 -15.87 6.24
N PRO A 414 -21.60 -16.78 6.50
CA PRO A 414 -21.85 -17.89 5.59
C PRO A 414 -22.24 -17.36 4.20
N ILE A 415 -21.72 -18.00 3.15
CA ILE A 415 -22.03 -17.72 1.74
C ILE A 415 -23.45 -18.16 1.41
#